data_AF-A0A432U3K3-F1
#
_entry.id   AF-A0A432U3K3-F1
#
_cell.length_a   1.000
_cell.length_b   1.000
_cell.length_c   1.000
_cell.angle_alpha   90.00
_cell.angle_beta   90.00
_cell.angle_gamma   90.00
#
_symmetry.space_group_name_H-M   'P 1'
#
loop_
_entity.id
_entity.type
_entity.pdbx_description
1 polymer ?
#
loop_
_entity_poly.entity_id
_entity_poly.type
_entity_poly.pdbx_seq_one_letter_code
_entity_poly.pdbx_strand_id
1 'polypeptide(L)' 'MIDIQTLLIWVIPVLFAITVHETAHGWVASKLGDHTARMMGRLTLNPI' A
#
# COMPACT_ATOMS: atom_id res chain seq x y z
N MET A 1 -1.58 28.27 2.23
CA MET A 1 -0.34 27.69 2.78
C MET A 1 -0.76 26.46 3.55
N ILE A 2 -0.20 25.28 3.26
CA ILE A 2 -0.58 24.06 3.99
C ILE A 2 -0.07 24.23 5.43
N ASP A 3 -0.99 24.16 6.39
CA ASP A 3 -0.65 24.21 7.81
C ASP A 3 -0.35 22.80 8.34
N ILE A 4 0.23 22.74 9.53
CA ILE A 4 0.63 21.46 10.13
C ILE A 4 -0.58 20.55 10.42
N GLN A 5 -1.75 21.14 10.70
CA GLN A 5 -2.99 20.39 10.90
C GLN A 5 -3.42 19.68 9.62
N THR A 6 -3.45 20.39 8.49
CA THR A 6 -3.76 19.81 7.19
C THR A 6 -2.78 18.69 6.87
N LEU A 7 -1.47 18.90 7.06
CA LEU A 7 -0.47 17.87 6.81
C LEU A 7 -0.75 16.58 7.61
N LEU A 8 -1.01 16.70 8.91
CA LEU A 8 -1.29 15.55 9.79
C LEU A 8 -2.56 14.79 9.37
N ILE A 9 -3.60 15.50 8.93
CA ILE A 9 -4.83 14.89 8.42
C ILE A 9 -4.56 14.06 7.16
N TRP A 10 -3.67 14.53 6.28
CA TRP A 10 -3.35 13.85 5.02
C TRP A 10 -2.49 12.58 5.17
N VAL A 11 -1.77 12.42 6.29
CA VAL A 11 -0.89 11.25 6.49
C VAL A 11 -1.67 9.93 6.40
N ILE A 12 -2.82 9.84 7.07
CA ILE A 12 -3.63 8.62 7.12
C ILE A 12 -4.14 8.19 5.73
N PRO A 13 -4.85 9.04 4.96
CA PRO A 13 -5.35 8.64 3.64
C PRO A 13 -4.23 8.35 2.65
N VAL A 14 -3.08 9.03 2.73
CA VAL A 14 -1.93 8.78 1.86
C VAL A 14 -1.31 7.41 2.16
N LEU A 15 -1.08 7.09 3.43
CA LEU A 15 -0.57 5.77 3.82
C LEU A 15 -1.53 4.66 3.39
N PHE A 16 -2.84 4.85 3.59
CA PHE A 16 -3.85 3.91 3.14
C PHE A 16 -3.81 3.73 1.61
N ALA A 17 -3.75 4.82 0.85
CA ALA A 17 -3.70 4.78 -0.61
C ALA A 17 -2.47 4.02 -1.12
N ILE A 18 -1.29 4.28 -0.56
CA ILE A 18 -0.05 3.58 -0.93
C ILE A 18 -0.15 2.09 -0.58
N THR A 19 -0.66 1.75 0.60
CA THR A 19 -0.80 0.35 1.04
C THR A 19 -1.68 -0.46 0.09
N VAL A 20 -2.83 0.11 -0.31
CA VAL A 20 -3.73 -0.52 -1.27
C VAL A 20 -3.08 -0.61 -2.65
N HIS A 21 -2.37 0.43 -3.09
CA HIS A 21 -1.68 0.47 -4.38
C HIS A 21 -0.65 -0.66 -4.53
N GLU A 22 0.25 -0.80 -3.55
CA GLU A 22 1.29 -1.84 -3.56
C GLU A 22 0.71 -3.24 -3.44
N THR A 23 -0.32 -3.41 -2.61
CA THR A 23 -1.02 -4.71 -2.50
C THR A 23 -1.70 -5.08 -3.82
N ALA A 24 -2.27 -4.11 -4.54
CA ALA A 24 -2.88 -4.33 -5.85
C ALA A 24 -1.84 -4.74 -6.89
N HIS A 25 -0.67 -4.09 -6.92
CA HIS A 25 0.45 -4.52 -7.79
C HIS A 25 0.88 -5.94 -7.48
N GLY A 26 1.11 -6.28 -6.21
CA GLY A 26 1.45 -7.63 -5.81
C GLY A 26 0.38 -8.66 -6.18
N TRP A 27 -0.90 -8.26 -6.12
CA TRP A 27 -2.01 -9.14 -6.47
C TRP A 27 -2.04 -9.42 -7.97
N VAL A 28 -1.91 -8.38 -8.80
CA VAL A 28 -1.83 -8.51 -10.26
C VAL A 28 -0.60 -9.31 -10.67
N ALA A 29 0.57 -9.02 -10.10
CA ALA A 29 1.81 -9.78 -10.34
C ALA A 29 1.62 -11.27 -10.02
N SER A 30 0.99 -11.59 -8.89
CA SER A 30 0.67 -12.97 -8.51
C SER A 30 -0.34 -13.64 -9.43
N LYS A 31 -1.21 -12.89 -10.10
CA LYS A 31 -2.13 -13.43 -11.12
C LYS A 31 -1.42 -13.64 -12.46
N LEU A 32 -0.37 -12.88 -12.75
CA LEU A 32 0.43 -12.96 -13.98
C LEU A 32 1.65 -13.90 -13.85
N GLY A 33 1.80 -14.58 -12.71
CA GLY A 33 2.80 -15.64 -12.51
C GLY A 33 3.98 -15.26 -11.61
N ASP A 34 4.10 -13.99 -11.18
CA ASP A 34 5.08 -13.59 -10.17
C ASP A 34 4.49 -13.75 -8.76
N HIS A 35 4.76 -14.89 -8.13
CA HIS A 35 4.27 -15.21 -6.80
C HIS A 35 5.17 -14.71 -5.66
N THR A 36 6.23 -13.96 -5.95
CA THR A 36 7.27 -13.55 -4.99
C THR A 36 6.70 -12.83 -3.77
N ALA A 37 5.85 -11.80 -3.98
CA ALA A 37 5.21 -11.05 -2.89
C ALA A 37 4.24 -11.91 -2.06
N ARG A 38 3.52 -12.84 -2.71
CA ARG A 38 2.61 -13.77 -2.03
C ARG A 38 3.38 -14.79 -1.18
N MET A 39 4.46 -15.35 -1.72
CA MET A 39 5.32 -16.32 -1.01
C MET A 39 6.00 -15.71 0.21
N MET A 40 6.36 -14.43 0.14
CA MET A 40 6.89 -13.68 1.29
C MET A 40 5.83 -13.25 2.31
N GLY A 41 4.55 -13.56 2.09
CA GLY A 41 3.46 -13.11 2.98
C GLY A 41 3.21 -11.59 2.93
N ARG A 42 3.73 -10.89 1.93
CA ARG A 42 3.64 -9.42 1.78
C ARG A 42 2.37 -8.95 1.07
N LEU A 43 1.53 -9.87 0.59
CA LEU A 43 0.25 -9.54 -0.04
C LEU A 43 -0.82 -9.27 1.03
N THR A 44 -0.65 -8.16 1.76
CA THR A 44 -1.48 -7.78 2.90
C THR A 44 -1.71 -6.27 2.95
N LEU A 45 -2.85 -5.83 3.47
CA LEU A 45 -3.15 -4.41 3.72
C LEU A 45 -2.50 -3.91 5.03
N ASN A 46 -1.57 -4.67 5.59
CA ASN A 46 -0.73 -4.21 6.68
C ASN A 46 0.51 -3.51 6.09
N PRO A 47 0.70 -2.20 6.32
CA PRO A 47 1.87 -1.46 5.84
C PRO A 47 3.16 -1.71 6.66
N ILE A 48 3.12 -2.54 7.71
CA ILE A 48 4.23 -2.83 8.64
C ILE A 48 4.76 -4.25 8.43
#